data_AF-A0A7S1KSE6-F1
#
_entry.id   AF-A0A7S1KSE6-F1
#
_cell.length_a   1.000
_cell.length_b   1.000
_cell.length_c   1.000
_cell.angle_alpha   90.00
_cell.angle_beta   90.00
_cell.angle_gamma   90.00
#
_symmetry.space_group_name_H-M   'P 1'
#
loop_
_entity.id
_entity.type
_entity.pdbx_description
1 polymer ?
#
loop_
_entity_poly.entity_id
_entity_poly.type
_entity_poly.pdbx_seq_one_letter_code
_entity_poly.pdbx_strand_id
1 'polypeptide(L)'
;MNSSATTPSPLSVIFPTQSQFYSTHHLTMPSSAQLMDAIRSYVQILPEEETIKLSTLREHLEKKFNTTLSSKEDKSAIKKNVMKVLKDLEEESDDVKNELPAPKRRKVSIPEYVTLDNIGLKRASISKFKGRVRLDLREYYEDRSTGETKPTKKGITLDYEAFKLLRRNMDLLEQMFESKMH
;
A
#
# COMPACT_ATOMS: atom_id res chain seq x y z
N MET A 1 38.54 -39.79 -80.38
CA MET A 1 39.72 -40.06 -79.53
C MET A 1 39.86 -38.91 -78.55
N ASN A 2 39.83 -39.25 -77.27
CA ASN A 2 40.13 -38.50 -76.04
C ASN A 2 40.20 -36.97 -76.10
N SER A 3 39.36 -36.32 -75.29
CA SER A 3 39.83 -35.25 -74.41
C SER A 3 38.96 -35.17 -73.15
N SER A 4 39.69 -35.15 -72.04
CA SER A 4 39.33 -35.31 -70.65
C SER A 4 39.07 -33.97 -69.95
N ALA A 5 38.43 -34.07 -68.78
CA ALA A 5 38.34 -33.06 -67.72
C ALA A 5 37.41 -31.87 -68.04
N THR A 6 36.53 -31.42 -67.15
CA THR A 6 36.78 -31.10 -65.74
C THR A 6 35.43 -31.05 -65.02
N THR A 7 35.29 -31.81 -63.93
CA THR A 7 34.15 -31.72 -63.02
C THR A 7 34.27 -30.44 -62.19
N PRO A 8 33.26 -29.56 -62.12
CA PRO A 8 33.28 -28.45 -61.19
C PRO A 8 32.97 -28.95 -59.77
N SER A 9 33.86 -28.59 -58.85
CA SER A 9 33.78 -28.78 -57.41
C SER A 9 32.45 -28.26 -56.85
N PRO A 10 31.78 -28.95 -55.91
CA PRO A 10 30.65 -28.35 -55.20
C PRO A 10 31.19 -27.29 -54.25
N LEU A 11 30.84 -26.03 -54.52
CA LEU A 11 31.00 -24.93 -53.59
C LEU A 11 30.33 -25.33 -52.28
N SER A 12 31.12 -25.37 -51.20
CA SER A 12 30.64 -25.54 -49.84
C SER A 12 29.72 -24.36 -49.50
N VAL A 13 28.41 -24.57 -49.65
CA VAL A 13 27.39 -23.67 -49.09
C VAL A 13 27.51 -23.83 -47.58
N ILE A 14 28.24 -22.92 -46.96
CA ILE A 14 28.22 -22.71 -45.52
C ILE A 14 26.81 -22.19 -45.23
N PHE A 15 25.90 -23.10 -44.90
CA PHE A 15 24.69 -22.73 -44.21
C PHE A 15 25.13 -22.11 -42.89
N PRO A 16 24.81 -20.83 -42.60
CA PRO A 16 24.90 -20.37 -41.23
C PRO A 16 23.95 -21.26 -40.46
N THR A 17 24.52 -22.11 -39.59
CA THR A 17 23.74 -22.76 -38.56
C THR A 17 22.98 -21.64 -37.87
N GLN A 18 21.64 -21.69 -37.95
CA GLN A 18 20.82 -21.01 -36.97
C GLN A 18 21.10 -21.71 -35.64
N SER A 19 22.27 -21.40 -35.08
CA SER A 19 22.54 -21.45 -33.67
C SER A 19 21.50 -20.55 -33.08
N GLN A 20 20.47 -21.22 -32.61
CA GLN A 20 19.36 -20.68 -31.88
C GLN A 20 19.92 -19.76 -30.79
N PHE A 21 19.95 -18.46 -31.08
CA PHE A 21 19.85 -17.46 -30.04
C PHE A 21 18.40 -17.45 -29.59
N TYR A 22 17.92 -18.57 -29.04
CA TYR A 22 17.02 -18.46 -27.91
C TYR A 22 17.87 -17.80 -26.84
N SER A 23 17.76 -16.46 -26.77
CA SER A 23 18.11 -15.73 -25.57
C SER A 23 17.38 -16.44 -24.45
N THR A 24 18.12 -17.29 -23.76
CA THR A 24 17.72 -17.84 -22.48
C THR A 24 17.64 -16.61 -21.59
N HIS A 25 16.45 -16.02 -21.52
CA HIS A 25 16.05 -15.22 -20.37
C HIS A 25 16.07 -16.19 -19.20
N HIS A 26 17.27 -16.47 -18.71
CA HIS A 26 17.56 -17.02 -17.42
C HIS A 26 16.69 -16.20 -16.45
N LEU A 27 15.65 -16.84 -15.93
CA LEU A 27 14.83 -16.32 -14.85
C LEU A 27 15.76 -16.12 -13.66
N THR A 28 16.42 -14.96 -13.66
CA THR A 28 17.31 -14.55 -12.61
C THR A 28 16.46 -13.91 -11.54
N MET A 29 16.63 -14.39 -10.32
CA MET A 29 16.01 -13.79 -9.16
C MET A 29 16.36 -12.29 -9.15
N PRO A 30 15.37 -11.40 -9.02
CA PRO A 30 15.65 -9.97 -8.93
C PRO A 30 16.56 -9.71 -7.72
N SER A 31 17.54 -8.84 -7.92
CA SER A 31 18.47 -8.45 -6.86
C SER A 31 17.71 -7.84 -5.68
N SER A 32 18.30 -7.91 -4.49
CA SER A 32 17.67 -7.34 -3.29
C SER A 32 17.32 -5.86 -3.46
N ALA A 33 18.13 -5.08 -4.21
CA ALA A 33 17.87 -3.68 -4.48
C ALA A 33 16.63 -3.48 -5.36
N GLN A 34 16.49 -4.28 -6.42
CA GLN A 34 15.33 -4.25 -7.32
C GLN A 34 14.03 -4.64 -6.61
N LEU A 35 14.09 -5.60 -5.69
CA LEU A 35 12.96 -5.96 -4.84
C LEU A 35 12.56 -4.82 -3.90
N MET A 36 13.52 -4.18 -3.24
CA MET A 36 13.27 -3.06 -2.32
C MET A 36 12.61 -1.87 -3.05
N ASP A 37 13.12 -1.53 -4.23
CA ASP A 37 12.58 -0.44 -5.04
C ASP A 37 11.15 -0.73 -5.54
N ALA A 38 10.90 -1.96 -5.98
CA ALA A 38 9.55 -2.40 -6.36
C ALA A 38 8.57 -2.38 -5.16
N ILE A 39 9.00 -2.82 -3.98
CA ILE A 39 8.19 -2.77 -2.77
C ILE A 39 7.90 -1.32 -2.38
N ARG A 40 8.90 -0.42 -2.42
CA ARG A 40 8.74 0.99 -2.11
C ARG A 40 7.73 1.67 -3.05
N SER A 41 7.83 1.41 -4.35
CA SER A 41 6.88 1.93 -5.34
C SER A 41 5.46 1.42 -5.09
N TYR A 42 5.30 0.15 -4.70
CA TYR A 42 3.98 -0.41 -4.39
C TYR A 42 3.38 0.20 -3.12
N VAL A 43 4.19 0.40 -2.07
CA VAL A 43 3.75 1.01 -0.80
C VAL A 43 3.27 2.45 -1.00
N GLN A 44 3.90 3.23 -1.89
CA GLN A 44 3.48 4.60 -2.22
C GLN A 44 2.16 4.69 -3.01
N ILE A 45 1.80 3.63 -3.74
CA ILE A 45 0.57 3.58 -4.57
C ILE A 45 -0.61 2.99 -3.78
N LEU A 46 -0.35 2.38 -2.62
CA LEU A 46 -1.40 1.84 -1.77
C LEU A 46 -2.13 2.97 -1.02
N PRO A 47 -3.48 2.96 -0.96
CA PRO A 47 -4.22 3.87 -0.11
C PRO A 47 -3.89 3.58 1.37
N GLU A 48 -3.71 4.64 2.17
CA GLU A 48 -3.17 4.64 3.56
C GLU A 48 -3.82 3.66 4.56
N GLU A 49 -4.95 3.03 4.23
CA GLU A 49 -5.69 2.14 5.14
C GLU A 49 -5.68 0.65 4.75
N GLU A 50 -4.98 0.24 3.68
CA GLU A 50 -4.93 -1.17 3.30
C GLU A 50 -3.70 -1.88 3.89
N THR A 51 -3.94 -2.86 4.77
CA THR A 51 -2.86 -3.72 5.29
C THR A 51 -2.19 -4.46 4.14
N ILE A 52 -0.86 -4.31 3.98
CA ILE A 52 -0.09 -4.97 2.92
C ILE A 52 -0.19 -6.50 3.10
N LYS A 53 -1.02 -7.14 2.27
CA LYS A 53 -1.10 -8.60 2.23
C LYS A 53 0.11 -9.15 1.46
N LEU A 54 0.87 -10.04 2.09
CA LEU A 54 2.03 -10.70 1.47
C LEU A 54 1.68 -11.43 0.16
N SER A 55 0.44 -11.91 0.02
CA SER A 55 -0.05 -12.56 -1.19
C SER A 55 -0.19 -11.60 -2.37
N THR A 56 -0.72 -10.40 -2.16
CA THR A 56 -0.94 -9.40 -3.22
C THR A 56 0.38 -8.76 -3.65
N LEU A 57 1.26 -8.47 -2.69
CA LEU A 57 2.60 -7.98 -2.97
C LEU A 57 3.43 -9.00 -3.76
N ARG A 58 3.33 -10.28 -3.40
CA ARG A 58 4.00 -11.35 -4.14
C ARG A 58 3.50 -11.43 -5.58
N GLU A 59 2.19 -11.43 -5.80
CA GLU A 59 1.61 -11.46 -7.16
C GLU A 59 2.07 -10.26 -7.99
N HIS A 60 2.16 -9.08 -7.38
CA HIS A 60 2.65 -7.86 -8.05
C HIS A 60 4.14 -7.97 -8.42
N LEU A 61 4.97 -8.51 -7.54
CA LEU A 61 6.39 -8.76 -7.80
C LEU A 61 6.61 -9.83 -8.87
N GLU A 62 5.85 -10.93 -8.82
CA GLU A 62 5.89 -12.00 -9.83
C GLU A 62 5.49 -11.46 -11.21
N LYS A 63 4.46 -10.61 -11.30
CA LYS A 63 4.07 -9.92 -12.54
C LYS A 63 5.13 -8.93 -13.03
N LYS A 64 5.72 -8.12 -12.14
CA LYS A 64 6.71 -7.10 -12.51
C LYS A 64 8.03 -7.70 -13.01
N PHE A 65 8.46 -8.80 -12.41
CA PHE A 65 9.72 -9.45 -12.75
C PHE A 65 9.55 -10.66 -13.68
N ASN A 66 8.32 -11.07 -14.01
CA ASN A 66 8.01 -12.27 -14.80
C ASN A 66 8.76 -13.51 -14.26
N THR A 67 8.81 -13.65 -12.93
CA THR A 67 9.50 -14.74 -12.23
C THR A 67 8.59 -15.43 -11.21
N THR A 68 8.85 -16.71 -10.94
CA THR A 68 8.08 -17.50 -9.97
C THR A 68 8.75 -17.45 -8.59
N LEU A 69 8.22 -16.64 -7.67
CA LEU A 69 8.77 -16.42 -6.32
C LEU A 69 8.14 -17.39 -5.31
N SER A 70 8.19 -18.69 -5.60
CA SER A 70 7.48 -19.73 -4.84
C SER A 70 8.35 -20.50 -3.85
N SER A 71 9.69 -20.38 -3.92
CA SER A 71 10.58 -21.08 -3.01
C SER A 71 10.44 -20.58 -1.57
N LYS A 72 10.80 -21.45 -0.61
CA LYS A 72 10.88 -21.08 0.81
C LYS A 72 11.94 -19.99 1.04
N GLU A 73 13.04 -20.00 0.28
CA GLU A 73 14.06 -18.94 0.36
C GLU A 73 13.51 -17.60 -0.15
N ASP A 74 12.76 -17.59 -1.25
CA ASP A 74 12.21 -16.37 -1.87
C ASP A 74 11.21 -15.67 -0.95
N LYS A 75 10.33 -16.45 -0.31
CA LYS A 75 9.37 -15.94 0.67
C LYS A 75 10.07 -15.29 1.87
N SER A 76 11.19 -15.87 2.31
CA SER A 76 11.99 -15.31 3.40
C SER A 76 12.69 -14.01 2.99
N ALA A 77 13.24 -13.97 1.77
CA ALA A 77 13.90 -12.79 1.22
C ALA A 77 12.91 -11.62 1.05
N ILE A 78 11.72 -11.88 0.49
CA ILE A 78 10.66 -10.88 0.34
C ILE A 78 10.22 -10.36 1.70
N LYS A 79 9.97 -11.24 2.68
CA LYS A 79 9.56 -10.84 4.02
C LYS A 79 10.61 -9.96 4.71
N LYS A 80 11.89 -10.29 4.58
CA LYS A 80 13.00 -9.50 5.14
C LYS A 80 13.08 -8.12 4.50
N ASN A 81 12.92 -8.03 3.18
CA ASN A 81 12.98 -6.78 2.44
C ASN A 81 11.77 -5.89 2.71
N VAL A 82 10.55 -6.44 2.77
CA VAL A 82 9.34 -5.69 3.17
C VAL A 82 9.50 -5.09 4.56
N MET A 83 10.00 -5.87 5.53
CA MET A 83 10.22 -5.39 6.90
C MET A 83 11.29 -4.28 6.97
N LYS A 84 12.31 -4.35 6.11
CA LYS A 84 13.32 -3.31 6.01
C LYS A 84 12.76 -2.02 5.39
N VAL A 85 12.02 -2.09 4.29
CA VAL A 85 11.38 -0.91 3.67
C VAL A 85 10.41 -0.22 4.63
N LEU A 86 9.61 -0.99 5.37
CA LEU A 86 8.69 -0.42 6.36
C LEU A 86 9.43 0.33 7.47
N LYS A 87 10.55 -0.23 7.95
CA LYS A 87 11.39 0.41 8.96
C LYS A 87 12.08 1.67 8.42
N ASP A 88 12.60 1.63 7.20
CA ASP A 88 13.25 2.78 6.56
C ASP A 88 12.24 3.93 6.32
N LEU A 89 10.96 3.63 6.04
CA LEU A 89 9.88 4.63 5.91
C LEU A 89 9.46 5.25 7.25
N GLU A 90 9.54 4.50 8.35
CA GLU A 90 9.32 5.04 9.70
C GLU A 90 10.46 6.01 10.11
N GLU A 91 11.71 5.66 9.78
CA GLU A 91 12.90 6.45 10.15
C GLU A 91 13.04 7.79 9.39
N GLU A 92 12.46 7.96 8.19
CA GLU A 92 12.48 9.24 7.45
C GLU A 92 11.57 10.34 8.09
N SER A 93 10.72 9.99 9.06
CA SER A 93 9.82 10.95 9.71
C SER A 93 10.37 11.63 10.98
N ASP A 94 11.61 11.29 11.40
CA ASP A 94 12.14 11.57 12.75
C ASP A 94 13.17 12.74 12.85
N ASP A 95 13.33 13.60 11.83
CA ASP A 95 14.30 14.72 11.85
C ASP A 95 13.88 15.96 12.68
N VAL A 96 13.05 15.79 13.70
CA VAL A 96 12.87 16.79 14.79
C VAL A 96 13.19 16.14 16.14
N LYS A 97 14.49 16.07 16.45
CA LYS A 97 15.03 15.56 17.73
C LYS A 97 14.99 16.65 18.82
N ASN A 98 14.51 16.28 20.02
CA ASN A 98 15.42 16.19 21.19
C ASN A 98 14.80 15.45 22.40
N GLU A 99 15.46 14.33 22.71
CA GLU A 99 15.78 13.63 23.97
C GLU A 99 14.73 13.39 25.08
N LEU A 100 14.42 12.10 25.35
CA LEU A 100 14.44 11.41 26.67
C LEU A 100 13.92 9.95 26.56
N PRO A 101 14.19 9.08 27.57
CA PRO A 101 14.99 7.85 27.53
C PRO A 101 14.27 6.58 27.02
N ALA A 102 15.06 5.55 26.65
CA ALA A 102 14.77 4.12 26.35
C ALA A 102 13.35 3.76 25.84
N PRO A 103 13.18 3.08 24.68
CA PRO A 103 11.86 2.85 24.08
C PRO A 103 11.04 1.84 24.89
N LYS A 104 10.42 2.31 25.97
CA LYS A 104 9.15 1.78 26.45
C LYS A 104 8.21 1.94 25.27
N ARG A 105 7.69 0.84 24.73
CA ARG A 105 6.63 0.81 23.72
C ARG A 105 5.63 1.94 24.03
N ARG A 106 5.74 3.06 23.33
CA ARG A 106 4.80 4.17 23.49
C ARG A 106 3.48 3.60 23.04
N LYS A 107 2.54 3.42 23.98
CA LYS A 107 1.15 3.23 23.60
C LYS A 107 0.79 4.48 22.83
N VAL A 108 0.69 4.39 21.51
CA VAL A 108 0.11 5.46 20.69
C VAL A 108 -1.30 5.62 21.23
N SER A 109 -1.52 6.68 21.99
CA SER A 109 -2.82 6.99 22.58
C SER A 109 -3.70 7.50 21.45
N ILE A 110 -4.46 6.59 20.85
CA ILE A 110 -5.50 6.95 19.89
C ILE A 110 -6.46 7.90 20.63
N PRO A 111 -6.75 9.10 20.09
CA PRO A 111 -7.66 10.03 20.72
C PRO A 111 -9.05 9.41 20.85
N GLU A 112 -9.75 9.74 21.93
CA GLU A 112 -11.09 9.22 22.21
C GLU A 112 -12.13 9.69 21.17
N TYR A 113 -11.94 10.90 20.64
CA TYR A 113 -12.78 11.48 19.58
C TYR A 113 -11.98 12.47 18.73
N VAL A 114 -12.55 12.83 17.57
CA VAL A 114 -12.08 13.89 16.67
C VAL A 114 -13.09 15.04 16.70
N THR A 115 -12.61 16.28 16.80
CA THR A 115 -13.46 17.49 16.73
C THR A 115 -13.76 17.86 15.28
N LEU A 116 -15.02 18.20 14.98
CA LEU A 116 -15.52 18.54 13.64
C LEU A 116 -15.77 20.05 13.45
N ASP A 117 -15.52 20.84 14.49
CA ASP A 117 -15.72 22.27 14.52
C ASP A 117 -14.63 22.95 15.36
N ASN A 118 -14.46 24.26 15.16
CA ASN A 118 -13.46 25.04 15.90
C ASN A 118 -13.78 25.20 17.40
N ILE A 119 -15.03 24.95 17.79
CA ILE A 119 -15.51 25.09 19.17
C ILE A 119 -15.35 23.77 19.95
N GLY A 120 -15.29 22.62 19.25
CA GLY A 120 -15.14 21.29 19.86
C GLY A 120 -16.43 20.68 20.40
N LEU A 121 -17.60 21.25 20.06
CA LEU A 121 -18.91 20.73 20.45
C LEU A 121 -19.43 19.69 19.47
N LYS A 122 -18.92 19.64 18.23
CA LYS A 122 -19.25 18.59 17.27
C LYS A 122 -18.11 17.57 17.26
N ARG A 123 -18.42 16.31 17.56
CA ARG A 123 -17.41 15.26 17.73
C ARG A 123 -17.75 14.03 16.91
N ALA A 124 -16.71 13.39 16.39
CA ALA A 124 -16.72 12.06 15.81
C ALA A 124 -16.02 11.08 16.75
N SER A 125 -16.72 10.05 17.22
CA SER A 125 -16.17 9.05 18.15
C SER A 125 -16.52 7.64 17.71
N ILE A 126 -15.63 6.67 17.98
CA ILE A 126 -15.90 5.26 17.75
C ILE A 126 -16.45 4.63 19.03
N SER A 127 -17.65 4.07 18.97
CA SER A 127 -18.28 3.39 20.11
C SER A 127 -18.57 1.93 19.79
N LYS A 128 -18.64 1.09 20.84
CA LYS A 128 -19.03 -0.31 20.72
C LYS A 128 -20.30 -0.55 21.53
N PHE A 129 -21.42 -0.77 20.84
CA PHE A 129 -22.70 -1.05 21.47
C PHE A 129 -23.23 -2.43 21.06
N LYS A 130 -23.51 -3.28 22.07
CA LYS A 130 -23.97 -4.66 21.89
C LYS A 130 -23.10 -5.46 20.90
N GLY A 131 -21.79 -5.36 21.07
CA GLY A 131 -20.81 -6.08 20.23
C GLY A 131 -20.54 -5.46 18.85
N ARG A 132 -21.30 -4.44 18.43
CA ARG A 132 -21.11 -3.78 17.13
C ARG A 132 -20.34 -2.47 17.29
N VAL A 133 -19.31 -2.28 16.47
CA VAL A 133 -18.53 -1.04 16.37
C VAL A 133 -19.22 -0.07 15.42
N ARG A 134 -19.30 1.21 15.80
CA ARG A 134 -19.99 2.26 15.04
C ARG A 134 -19.25 3.59 15.18
N LEU A 135 -19.47 4.45 14.19
CA LEU A 135 -19.04 5.84 14.21
C LEU A 135 -20.20 6.72 14.64
N ASP A 136 -20.02 7.47 15.72
CA ASP A 136 -20.99 8.45 16.20
C ASP A 136 -20.52 9.86 15.81
N LEU A 137 -21.32 10.56 15.01
CA LEU A 137 -21.15 11.97 14.66
C LEU A 137 -22.21 12.77 15.43
N ARG A 138 -21.82 13.52 16.46
CA ARG A 138 -22.78 14.10 17.41
C ARG A 138 -22.39 15.48 17.90
N GLU A 139 -23.39 16.34 18.09
CA GLU A 139 -23.26 17.62 18.78
C GLU A 139 -23.44 17.44 20.29
N TYR A 140 -22.58 18.08 21.07
CA TYR A 140 -22.57 18.08 22.53
C TYR A 140 -22.96 19.48 23.04
N TYR A 141 -23.47 19.52 24.26
CA TYR A 141 -23.72 20.76 24.99
C TYR A 141 -23.05 20.70 26.35
N GLU A 142 -22.69 21.86 26.89
CA GLU A 142 -22.23 21.98 28.27
C GLU A 142 -23.43 22.21 29.19
N ASP A 143 -23.59 21.32 30.16
CA ASP A 143 -24.62 21.46 31.18
C ASP A 143 -24.22 22.58 32.14
N ARG A 144 -24.98 23.67 32.17
CA ARG A 144 -24.68 24.85 33.00
C ARG A 144 -24.67 24.57 34.50
N SER A 145 -25.32 23.49 34.93
CA SER A 145 -25.42 23.13 36.34
C SER A 145 -24.21 22.31 36.83
N THR A 146 -23.63 21.50 35.96
CA THR A 146 -22.56 20.54 36.30
C THR A 146 -21.23 20.84 35.62
N GLY A 147 -21.22 21.63 34.55
CA GLY A 147 -20.06 21.87 33.69
C GLY A 147 -19.71 20.69 32.77
N GLU A 148 -20.51 19.62 32.78
CA GLU A 148 -20.22 18.41 31.99
C GLU A 148 -20.66 18.55 30.53
N THR A 149 -19.86 18.01 29.61
CA THR A 149 -20.25 17.90 28.19
C THR A 149 -21.13 16.68 27.98
N LYS A 150 -22.36 16.91 27.50
CA LYS A 150 -23.36 15.86 27.28
C LYS A 150 -23.79 15.80 25.82
N PRO A 151 -24.03 14.59 25.27
CA PRO A 151 -24.49 14.43 23.90
C PRO A 151 -25.91 14.99 23.74
N THR A 152 -26.16 15.70 22.65
CA THR A 152 -27.51 16.13 22.26
C THR A 152 -28.21 15.05 21.43
N LYS A 153 -29.50 15.25 21.11
CA LYS A 153 -30.21 14.41 20.13
C LYS A 153 -29.72 14.63 18.70
N LYS A 154 -29.07 15.77 18.40
CA LYS A 154 -28.55 16.09 17.07
C LYS A 154 -27.29 15.28 16.78
N GLY A 155 -27.42 14.29 15.91
CA GLY A 155 -26.30 13.45 15.49
C GLY A 155 -26.79 12.20 14.77
N ILE A 156 -25.85 11.49 14.17
CA ILE A 156 -26.09 10.24 13.46
C ILE A 156 -25.06 9.19 13.90
N THR A 157 -25.50 7.94 13.95
CA THR A 157 -24.63 6.79 14.16
C THR A 157 -24.53 6.03 12.85
N LEU A 158 -23.32 5.87 12.35
CA LEU A 158 -23.02 5.10 11.15
C LEU A 158 -22.46 3.75 11.55
N ASP A 159 -22.91 2.69 10.89
CA ASP A 159 -22.21 1.42 10.93
C ASP A 159 -20.96 1.47 10.03
N TYR A 160 -20.16 0.41 10.09
CA TYR A 160 -18.89 0.37 9.37
C TYR A 160 -19.08 0.39 7.84
N GLU A 161 -20.15 -0.21 7.32
CA GLU A 161 -20.41 -0.24 5.88
C GLU A 161 -20.90 1.12 5.36
N ALA A 162 -21.79 1.81 6.08
CA ALA A 162 -22.19 3.17 5.74
C ALA A 162 -21.00 4.15 5.82
N PHE A 163 -20.12 3.99 6.81
CA PHE A 163 -18.89 4.80 6.90
C PHE A 163 -17.97 4.59 5.68
N LYS A 164 -17.79 3.34 5.23
CA LYS A 164 -17.02 3.06 4.01
C LYS A 164 -17.63 3.75 2.78
N LEU A 165 -18.94 3.68 2.62
CA LEU A 165 -19.63 4.34 1.50
C LEU A 165 -19.47 5.85 1.57
N LEU A 166 -19.58 6.45 2.75
CA LEU A 166 -19.32 7.87 2.94
C LEU A 166 -17.90 8.24 2.50
N ARG A 167 -16.89 7.49 2.98
CA ARG A 167 -15.49 7.71 2.63
C ARG A 167 -15.23 7.63 1.13
N ARG A 168 -15.82 6.65 0.43
CA ARG A 168 -15.68 6.49 -1.02
C ARG A 168 -16.26 7.63 -1.84
N ASN A 169 -17.18 8.41 -1.26
CA ASN A 169 -17.85 9.51 -1.93
C ASN A 169 -17.40 10.89 -1.42
N MET A 170 -16.31 10.98 -0.64
CA MET A 170 -15.85 12.27 -0.10
C MET A 170 -15.50 13.27 -1.19
N ASP A 171 -14.77 12.84 -2.24
CA ASP A 171 -14.40 13.70 -3.37
C ASP A 171 -15.63 14.26 -4.11
N LEU A 172 -16.67 13.43 -4.26
CA LEU A 172 -17.92 13.86 -4.89
C LEU A 172 -18.65 14.87 -4.00
N LEU A 173 -18.68 14.64 -2.68
CA LEU A 173 -19.28 15.58 -1.74
C LEU A 173 -18.55 16.92 -1.75
N GLU A 174 -17.23 16.92 -1.86
CA GLU A 174 -16.41 18.13 -1.97
C GLU A 174 -16.77 18.94 -3.23
N GLN A 175 -16.82 18.31 -4.40
CA GLN A 175 -17.29 18.95 -5.64
C GLN A 175 -18.72 19.51 -5.51
N MET A 176 -19.61 18.78 -4.83
CA MET A 176 -20.97 19.25 -4.56
C MET A 176 -21.01 20.48 -3.64
N PHE A 177 -20.10 20.58 -2.67
CA PHE A 177 -19.97 21.77 -1.82
C PHE A 177 -19.50 22.98 -2.63
N GLU A 178 -18.44 22.82 -3.41
CA GLU A 178 -17.89 23.89 -4.26
C GLU A 178 -18.93 24.41 -5.25
N SER A 179 -19.67 23.52 -5.90
CA SER A 179 -20.72 23.88 -6.85
C SER A 179 -21.89 24.65 -6.22
N LYS A 180 -22.12 24.57 -4.89
CA LYS A 180 -23.20 25.27 -4.20
C LYS A 180 -22.75 26.55 -3.49
N MET A 181 -21.43 26.73 -3.33
CA MET A 181 -20.82 27.92 -2.74
C MET A 181 -20.67 29.07 -3.75
N HIS A 182 -20.80 28.76 -5.04
CA HIS A 182 -20.81 29.69 -6.16
C HIS A 182 -22.20 29.79 -6.78
#